data_AF-A0A0A0KS37-F1
#
_entry.id   AF-A0A0A0KS37-F1
#
_cell.length_a   1.000
_cell.length_b   1.000
_cell.length_c   1.000
_cell.angle_alpha   90.00
_cell.angle_beta   90.00
_cell.angle_gamma   90.00
#
_symmetry.space_group_name_H-M   'P 1'
#
loop_
_entity.id
_entity.type
_entity.pdbx_description
1 polymer ?
#
loop_
_entity_poly.entity_id
_entity_poly.type
_entity_poly.pdbx_seq_one_letter_code
_entity_poly.pdbx_strand_id
1 'polypeptide(L)'
;MDATTSETAALQFHSIPDQSVSTIVTSATSTFPQSKRHCFGESDPGEFPLAANPSIVLHVLTACNLDPQDLAKLEATCSFFRQPANFAPDYELSISELAALDMCRKRAIFKPMTPEQHEAMKQRCGGSWKLVLRFLVAGESCCRREKSMAIAGPGHSIAVTSKGAVYSFGSNSSGQLGHGTTEEQSPPRLIRSLQGIRIIQAAAGGGRTMLISDAGHVYAFGKDSFGEAEYGAQGAQVVTTPKLVESLKDIFVVQAAIGNFFTAVLSREGTVYTFSWGTDSRLGHHTEPNDLEPRPLKGALENIPVVQIAAGYCYLLALACHPSGMSVYSVGCGLGGKLGHGSRTDEKHPRLIEQFQLLNLQPVVVAAGAWHAAVVGRDGRVCTWGWGRYGCLGHGNEDCESSPKVVEALINVKAVHVATGDYTTFVVSDDGDVYSFGCGESASLGHNVVLPEEEGNRQPHVLKPELVRSLKQISERVVQISLTNSIYWNAHTFALTESGKLYAFGAGDKGQLGVELANQTERGNPELVDIDLN
;
A
#
# COMPACT_ATOMS: atom_id res chain seq x y z
N MET A 1 26.77 -59.18 -0.72
CA MET A 1 26.16 -60.39 -1.31
C MET A 1 25.24 -60.97 -0.26
N ASP A 2 24.03 -61.29 -0.71
CA ASP A 2 23.05 -62.23 -0.14
C ASP A 2 22.39 -61.98 1.23
N ALA A 3 21.15 -62.50 1.29
CA ALA A 3 20.19 -62.50 2.40
C ALA A 3 20.40 -63.77 3.27
N THR A 4 19.64 -64.12 4.33
CA THR A 4 18.17 -64.14 4.50
C THR A 4 17.74 -64.27 5.99
N THR A 5 16.58 -63.66 6.30
CA THR A 5 15.51 -64.01 7.30
C THR A 5 15.75 -64.96 8.50
N SER A 6 15.24 -64.57 9.68
CA SER A 6 14.46 -65.44 10.59
C SER A 6 13.54 -64.65 11.56
N GLU A 7 12.64 -65.36 12.26
CA GLU A 7 11.27 -64.97 12.69
C GLU A 7 11.05 -64.43 14.13
N THR A 8 9.89 -63.76 14.33
CA THR A 8 8.96 -63.76 15.50
C THR A 8 9.34 -63.30 16.92
N ALA A 9 8.44 -62.49 17.52
CA ALA A 9 7.87 -62.68 18.86
C ALA A 9 6.56 -61.84 19.03
N ALA A 10 5.64 -62.23 19.92
CA ALA A 10 4.28 -61.66 20.03
C ALA A 10 3.87 -61.20 21.46
N LEU A 11 2.69 -60.58 21.53
CA LEU A 11 2.05 -59.95 22.71
C LEU A 11 1.69 -60.91 23.87
N GLN A 12 1.69 -60.40 25.11
CA GLN A 12 0.54 -60.46 26.05
C GLN A 12 0.82 -59.70 27.36
N PHE A 13 -0.21 -59.06 27.94
CA PHE A 13 -0.24 -58.62 29.35
C PHE A 13 -1.64 -58.86 29.94
N HIS A 14 -1.68 -59.15 31.25
CA HIS A 14 -2.81 -59.80 31.93
C HIS A 14 -3.90 -58.87 32.49
N SER A 15 -5.08 -59.47 32.74
CA SER A 15 -6.32 -58.88 33.27
C SER A 15 -6.52 -59.13 34.78
N ILE A 16 -7.18 -58.19 35.48
CA ILE A 16 -7.64 -58.28 36.89
C ILE A 16 -9.02 -57.52 37.02
N PRO A 17 -9.97 -57.91 37.91
CA PRO A 17 -11.42 -57.73 37.67
C PRO A 17 -12.20 -56.74 38.58
N ASP A 18 -13.51 -56.60 38.33
CA ASP A 18 -14.52 -55.80 39.08
C ASP A 18 -15.01 -56.42 40.42
N GLN A 19 -15.29 -55.57 41.44
CA GLN A 19 -16.54 -55.54 42.25
C GLN A 19 -16.56 -54.41 43.32
N SER A 20 -17.63 -54.29 44.14
CA SER A 20 -18.26 -52.99 44.49
C SER A 20 -18.88 -52.81 45.91
N VAL A 21 -19.22 -51.54 46.25
CA VAL A 21 -20.24 -51.02 47.22
C VAL A 21 -19.87 -50.65 48.69
N SER A 22 -20.08 -49.35 49.02
CA SER A 22 -20.35 -48.71 50.36
C SER A 22 -19.20 -48.62 51.41
N THR A 23 -19.16 -47.71 52.40
CA THR A 23 -20.20 -46.87 53.07
C THR A 23 -19.59 -45.63 53.82
N ILE A 24 -20.27 -44.45 53.86
CA ILE A 24 -20.44 -43.47 55.00
C ILE A 24 -19.19 -42.82 55.71
N VAL A 25 -19.10 -41.53 56.13
CA VAL A 25 -19.89 -40.27 55.94
C VAL A 25 -19.17 -39.00 56.53
N THR A 26 -19.40 -37.80 55.97
CA THR A 26 -19.13 -36.41 56.53
C THR A 26 -17.67 -36.01 56.92
N SER A 27 -17.21 -34.75 56.94
CA SER A 27 -17.76 -33.37 56.80
C SER A 27 -16.58 -32.41 56.45
N ALA A 28 -16.72 -31.13 56.04
CA ALA A 28 -17.78 -30.35 55.36
C ALA A 28 -17.18 -28.98 54.91
N THR A 29 -17.78 -28.29 53.94
CA THR A 29 -17.42 -26.91 53.51
C THR A 29 -18.65 -26.11 53.10
N SER A 30 -18.64 -24.80 53.36
CA SER A 30 -19.83 -23.93 53.31
C SER A 30 -20.27 -23.55 51.90
N THR A 31 -21.58 -23.62 51.67
CA THR A 31 -22.24 -23.12 50.45
C THR A 31 -22.62 -21.65 50.58
N PHE A 32 -22.01 -20.80 49.73
CA PHE A 32 -22.65 -19.52 49.38
C PHE A 32 -23.79 -19.80 48.38
N PRO A 33 -25.01 -19.29 48.59
CA PRO A 33 -26.08 -19.44 47.63
C PRO A 33 -25.82 -18.56 46.40
N GLN A 34 -25.30 -19.15 45.33
CA GLN A 34 -25.40 -18.55 44.00
C GLN A 34 -26.88 -18.39 43.65
N SER A 35 -27.36 -17.15 43.63
CA SER A 35 -28.65 -16.80 43.04
C SER A 35 -28.62 -17.15 41.55
N LYS A 36 -29.12 -18.34 41.21
CA LYS A 36 -29.48 -18.68 39.83
C LYS A 36 -30.61 -17.73 39.42
N ARG A 37 -30.29 -16.68 38.66
CA ARG A 37 -31.30 -15.91 37.95
C ARG A 37 -31.97 -16.84 36.94
N HIS A 38 -33.24 -17.17 37.19
CA HIS A 38 -34.06 -17.91 36.24
C HIS A 38 -34.42 -16.99 35.06
N CYS A 39 -34.03 -17.39 33.85
CA CYS A 39 -34.34 -16.69 32.61
C CYS A 39 -35.20 -17.60 31.69
N PHE A 40 -36.23 -18.23 32.26
CA PHE A 40 -36.75 -19.51 31.77
C PHE A 40 -38.29 -19.56 31.80
N GLY A 41 -38.90 -19.89 30.66
CA GLY A 41 -40.31 -20.29 30.53
C GLY A 41 -40.41 -21.77 30.15
N GLU A 42 -41.57 -22.40 30.34
CA GLU A 42 -41.76 -23.87 30.37
C GLU A 42 -41.73 -24.60 29.00
N SER A 43 -40.87 -24.17 28.08
CA SER A 43 -40.51 -24.92 26.88
C SER A 43 -38.98 -24.84 26.69
N ASP A 44 -38.29 -25.93 27.04
CA ASP A 44 -36.83 -26.13 27.10
C ASP A 44 -35.95 -24.87 27.32
N PRO A 45 -35.59 -24.55 28.58
CA PRO A 45 -35.04 -23.24 28.88
C PRO A 45 -33.51 -23.21 28.86
N GLY A 46 -32.89 -22.51 27.90
CA GLY A 46 -31.47 -22.14 28.02
C GLY A 46 -30.68 -21.83 26.75
N GLU A 47 -31.16 -22.20 25.57
CA GLU A 47 -30.51 -21.80 24.33
C GLU A 47 -31.15 -20.53 23.76
N PHE A 48 -30.35 -19.48 23.58
CA PHE A 48 -30.50 -18.64 22.38
C PHE A 48 -29.79 -19.43 21.28
N PRO A 49 -30.49 -20.19 20.42
CA PRO A 49 -29.83 -20.97 19.42
C PRO A 49 -29.53 -19.98 18.29
N LEU A 50 -28.34 -19.41 18.34
CA LEU A 50 -27.71 -18.73 17.21
C LEU A 50 -27.76 -19.64 15.95
N ALA A 51 -27.78 -20.95 16.15
CA ALA A 51 -28.06 -21.96 15.13
C ALA A 51 -29.51 -22.02 14.60
N ALA A 52 -30.52 -21.65 15.39
CA ALA A 52 -31.93 -21.65 14.97
C ALA A 52 -32.34 -20.37 14.21
N ASN A 53 -31.57 -19.29 14.36
CA ASN A 53 -31.72 -18.11 13.52
C ASN A 53 -30.37 -17.65 12.97
N PRO A 54 -29.84 -18.35 11.95
CA PRO A 54 -28.52 -18.08 11.40
C PRO A 54 -28.44 -16.70 10.70
N SER A 55 -29.57 -16.04 10.41
CA SER A 55 -29.59 -14.64 9.96
C SER A 55 -29.07 -13.67 11.02
N ILE A 56 -29.29 -13.95 12.31
CA ILE A 56 -28.76 -13.15 13.42
C ILE A 56 -27.25 -13.35 13.53
N VAL A 57 -26.75 -14.57 13.39
CA VAL A 57 -25.31 -14.85 13.38
C VAL A 57 -24.63 -14.14 12.21
N LEU A 58 -25.18 -14.28 11.00
CA LEU A 58 -24.66 -13.61 9.81
C LEU A 58 -24.63 -12.08 10.01
N HIS A 59 -25.69 -11.52 10.58
CA HIS A 59 -25.73 -10.09 10.91
C HIS A 59 -24.63 -9.70 11.90
N VAL A 60 -24.42 -10.46 12.99
CA VAL A 60 -23.35 -10.20 13.97
C VAL A 60 -21.96 -10.31 13.34
N LEU A 61 -21.64 -11.42 12.66
CA LEU A 61 -20.34 -11.64 12.01
C LEU A 61 -19.98 -10.50 11.05
N THR A 62 -20.98 -10.02 10.32
CA THR A 62 -20.84 -8.99 9.29
C THR A 62 -20.81 -7.58 9.89
N ALA A 63 -21.66 -7.27 10.89
CA ALA A 63 -21.71 -5.96 11.53
C ALA A 63 -20.47 -5.69 12.39
N CYS A 64 -19.84 -6.74 12.94
CA CYS A 64 -18.59 -6.64 13.68
C CYS A 64 -17.34 -6.41 12.81
N ASN A 65 -17.46 -6.43 11.47
CA ASN A 65 -16.33 -6.25 10.53
C ASN A 65 -15.09 -7.12 10.87
N LEU A 66 -15.31 -8.41 11.14
CA LEU A 66 -14.25 -9.34 11.55
C LEU A 66 -13.18 -9.48 10.45
N ASP A 67 -11.91 -9.61 10.86
CA ASP A 67 -10.81 -9.89 9.92
C ASP A 67 -11.07 -11.26 9.23
N PRO A 68 -10.78 -11.40 7.93
CA PRO A 68 -10.89 -12.68 7.21
C PRO A 68 -10.19 -13.87 7.89
N GLN A 69 -9.10 -13.61 8.61
CA GLN A 69 -8.39 -14.62 9.40
C GLN A 69 -9.21 -15.04 10.62
N ASP A 70 -9.99 -14.15 11.23
CA ASP A 70 -10.84 -14.49 12.37
C ASP A 70 -12.09 -15.25 11.94
N LEU A 71 -12.67 -14.93 10.78
CA LEU A 71 -13.68 -15.80 10.14
C LEU A 71 -13.11 -17.20 9.85
N ALA A 72 -11.88 -17.30 9.33
CA ALA A 72 -11.23 -18.59 9.09
C ALA A 72 -10.95 -19.36 10.39
N LYS A 73 -10.56 -18.68 11.48
CA LYS A 73 -10.37 -19.29 12.80
C LYS A 73 -11.70 -19.77 13.41
N LEU A 74 -12.78 -19.00 13.29
CA LEU A 74 -14.12 -19.41 13.76
C LEU A 74 -14.55 -20.72 13.08
N GLU A 75 -14.42 -20.80 11.77
CA GLU A 75 -14.71 -22.00 10.99
C GLU A 75 -13.80 -23.20 11.30
N ALA A 76 -12.52 -22.94 11.59
CA ALA A 76 -11.56 -23.98 11.97
C ALA A 76 -11.75 -24.50 13.41
N THR A 77 -12.23 -23.66 14.33
CA THR A 77 -12.37 -23.98 15.77
C THR A 77 -13.75 -24.47 16.18
N CYS A 78 -14.79 -24.21 15.38
CA CYS A 78 -16.16 -24.57 15.73
C CYS A 78 -16.94 -25.10 14.51
N SER A 79 -17.47 -26.31 14.63
CA SER A 79 -18.16 -27.03 13.56
C SER A 79 -19.38 -26.30 13.02
N PHE A 80 -20.08 -25.52 13.85
CA PHE A 80 -21.23 -24.72 13.44
C PHE A 80 -20.89 -23.75 12.30
N PHE A 81 -19.74 -23.06 12.39
CA PHE A 81 -19.31 -22.08 11.38
C PHE A 81 -18.84 -22.72 10.06
N ARG A 82 -18.69 -24.05 10.02
CA ARG A 82 -18.23 -24.86 8.90
C ARG A 82 -19.35 -25.59 8.17
N GLN A 83 -20.51 -25.78 8.81
CA GLN A 83 -21.67 -26.34 8.13
C GLN A 83 -22.23 -25.34 7.10
N PRO A 84 -22.89 -25.83 6.04
CA PRO A 84 -23.64 -24.96 5.13
C PRO A 84 -24.63 -24.10 5.90
N ALA A 85 -24.80 -22.86 5.47
CA ALA A 85 -25.69 -21.90 6.08
C ALA A 85 -27.13 -22.41 6.09
N ASN A 86 -27.57 -23.10 5.03
CA ASN A 86 -28.94 -23.61 4.86
C ASN A 86 -30.03 -22.51 4.91
N PHE A 87 -29.72 -21.26 4.54
CA PHE A 87 -30.69 -20.18 4.36
C PHE A 87 -30.32 -19.23 3.22
N ALA A 88 -31.28 -18.45 2.72
CA ALA A 88 -31.07 -17.51 1.63
C ALA A 88 -30.03 -16.42 1.96
N PRO A 89 -29.22 -15.93 0.99
CA PRO A 89 -29.34 -16.19 -0.44
C PRO A 89 -28.62 -17.45 -0.95
N ASP A 90 -27.76 -18.08 -0.13
CA ASP A 90 -26.91 -19.20 -0.56
C ASP A 90 -26.95 -20.32 0.49
N TYR A 91 -27.42 -21.49 0.05
CA TYR A 91 -27.65 -22.65 0.91
C TYR A 91 -26.42 -23.55 1.02
N GLU A 92 -25.42 -23.39 0.14
CA GLU A 92 -24.25 -24.26 0.03
C GLU A 92 -23.02 -23.70 0.77
N LEU A 93 -22.86 -22.36 0.80
CA LEU A 93 -21.77 -21.71 1.51
C LEU A 93 -21.87 -21.89 3.04
N SER A 94 -20.72 -22.02 3.71
CA SER A 94 -20.66 -21.93 5.16
C SER A 94 -20.99 -20.50 5.63
N ILE A 95 -21.50 -20.35 6.85
CA ILE A 95 -21.92 -19.02 7.35
C ILE A 95 -20.75 -18.01 7.42
N SER A 96 -19.50 -18.49 7.57
CA SER A 96 -18.30 -17.66 7.52
C SER A 96 -17.95 -17.19 6.11
N GLU A 97 -18.14 -18.04 5.09
CA GLU A 97 -18.03 -17.66 3.68
C GLU A 97 -19.14 -16.68 3.27
N LEU A 98 -20.37 -16.89 3.75
CA LEU A 98 -21.51 -16.00 3.50
C LEU A 98 -21.32 -14.62 4.15
N ALA A 99 -20.79 -14.56 5.37
CA ALA A 99 -20.42 -13.31 6.04
C ALA A 99 -19.30 -12.57 5.27
N ALA A 100 -18.30 -13.29 4.78
CA ALA A 100 -17.25 -12.70 3.95
C ALA A 100 -17.81 -12.12 2.64
N LEU A 101 -18.71 -12.86 1.96
CA LEU A 101 -19.38 -12.39 0.75
C LEU A 101 -20.25 -11.14 0.98
N ASP A 102 -21.00 -11.07 2.09
CA ASP A 102 -21.80 -9.88 2.41
C ASP A 102 -20.92 -8.66 2.72
N MET A 103 -19.78 -8.86 3.40
CA MET A 103 -18.78 -7.81 3.61
C MET A 103 -18.10 -7.38 2.29
N CYS A 104 -17.84 -8.29 1.36
CA CYS A 104 -17.35 -7.95 0.01
C CYS A 104 -18.38 -7.08 -0.74
N ARG A 105 -19.66 -7.47 -0.74
CA ARG A 105 -20.76 -6.75 -1.43
C ARG A 105 -20.96 -5.31 -0.98
N LYS A 106 -20.50 -4.94 0.22
CA LYS A 106 -20.56 -3.56 0.75
C LYS A 106 -19.45 -2.65 0.26
N ARG A 107 -18.35 -3.19 -0.25
CA ARG A 107 -17.14 -2.44 -0.64
C ARG A 107 -17.29 -1.82 -2.03
N ALA A 108 -16.91 -0.56 -2.18
CA ALA A 108 -17.13 0.25 -3.38
C ALA A 108 -16.59 -0.39 -4.67
N ILE A 109 -15.49 -1.13 -4.56
CA ILE A 109 -14.79 -1.78 -5.68
C ILE A 109 -15.53 -3.02 -6.21
N PHE A 110 -16.18 -3.76 -5.30
CA PHE A 110 -16.79 -5.07 -5.55
C PHE A 110 -18.31 -4.96 -5.80
N LYS A 111 -18.95 -3.95 -5.22
CA LYS A 111 -20.37 -3.64 -5.41
C LYS A 111 -20.81 -3.48 -6.88
N PRO A 112 -20.05 -2.83 -7.81
CA PRO A 112 -20.44 -2.69 -9.21
C PRO A 112 -20.01 -3.87 -10.11
N MET A 113 -19.44 -4.94 -9.55
CA MET A 113 -19.07 -6.13 -10.35
C MET A 113 -20.29 -7.00 -10.68
N THR A 114 -20.24 -7.67 -11.83
CA THR A 114 -21.25 -8.69 -12.21
C THR A 114 -21.01 -10.01 -11.46
N PRO A 115 -21.99 -10.94 -11.42
CA PRO A 115 -21.80 -12.25 -10.79
C PRO A 115 -20.63 -13.06 -11.37
N GLU A 116 -20.39 -12.96 -12.68
CA GLU A 116 -19.27 -13.61 -13.36
C GLU A 116 -17.93 -13.01 -12.91
N GLN A 117 -17.89 -11.70 -12.71
CA GLN A 117 -16.72 -11.01 -12.16
C GLN A 117 -16.48 -11.35 -10.69
N HIS A 118 -17.54 -11.53 -9.88
CA HIS A 118 -17.44 -12.00 -8.50
C HIS A 118 -16.79 -13.40 -8.44
N GLU A 119 -17.26 -14.35 -9.25
CA GLU A 119 -16.70 -15.71 -9.26
C GLU A 119 -15.28 -15.76 -9.85
N ALA A 120 -14.99 -15.00 -10.93
CA ALA A 120 -13.63 -14.88 -11.46
C ALA A 120 -12.65 -14.32 -10.41
N MET A 121 -13.08 -13.32 -9.64
CA MET A 121 -12.29 -12.76 -8.53
C MET A 121 -12.09 -13.76 -7.39
N LYS A 122 -13.12 -14.55 -7.05
CA LYS A 122 -13.03 -15.63 -6.06
C LYS A 122 -12.03 -16.70 -6.48
N GLN A 123 -12.10 -17.19 -7.72
CA GLN A 123 -11.14 -18.15 -8.27
C GLN A 123 -9.70 -17.61 -8.21
N ARG A 124 -9.49 -16.35 -8.65
CA ARG A 124 -8.19 -15.68 -8.59
C ARG A 124 -7.65 -15.52 -7.15
N CYS A 125 -8.51 -15.35 -6.16
CA CYS A 125 -8.11 -15.27 -4.76
C CYS A 125 -7.90 -16.66 -4.11
N GLY A 126 -8.09 -17.77 -4.83
CA GLY A 126 -7.93 -19.14 -4.30
C GLY A 126 -9.24 -19.82 -3.88
N GLY A 127 -10.38 -19.41 -4.41
CA GLY A 127 -11.67 -20.11 -4.31
C GLY A 127 -12.53 -19.79 -3.07
N SER A 128 -12.15 -18.80 -2.26
CA SER A 128 -12.83 -18.44 -1.00
C SER A 128 -13.17 -16.95 -0.91
N TRP A 129 -14.38 -16.62 -0.45
CA TRP A 129 -14.81 -15.24 -0.20
C TRP A 129 -14.05 -14.58 0.94
N LYS A 130 -13.54 -15.33 1.93
CA LYS A 130 -12.62 -14.79 2.93
C LYS A 130 -11.32 -14.30 2.28
N LEU A 131 -10.82 -15.00 1.26
CA LEU A 131 -9.62 -14.58 0.53
C LEU A 131 -9.89 -13.37 -0.37
N VAL A 132 -11.07 -13.27 -0.99
CA VAL A 132 -11.53 -12.05 -1.68
C VAL A 132 -11.63 -10.86 -0.70
N LEU A 133 -12.24 -11.07 0.47
CA LEU A 133 -12.36 -10.03 1.50
C LEU A 133 -10.97 -9.57 1.98
N ARG A 134 -10.04 -10.50 2.17
CA ARG A 134 -8.64 -10.20 2.53
C ARG A 134 -7.96 -9.35 1.47
N PHE A 135 -8.12 -9.67 0.18
CA PHE A 135 -7.59 -8.85 -0.91
C PHE A 135 -8.18 -7.43 -0.88
N LEU A 136 -9.51 -7.30 -0.73
CA LEU A 136 -10.17 -5.99 -0.69
C LEU A 136 -9.73 -5.14 0.51
N VAL A 137 -9.69 -5.74 1.70
CA VAL A 137 -9.21 -5.08 2.94
C VAL A 137 -7.76 -4.63 2.81
N ALA A 138 -6.88 -5.46 2.25
CA ALA A 138 -5.49 -5.10 1.99
C ALA A 138 -5.37 -3.96 0.97
N GLY A 139 -6.13 -3.98 -0.12
CA GLY A 139 -6.15 -2.91 -1.12
C GLY A 139 -6.67 -1.57 -0.58
N GLU A 140 -7.67 -1.58 0.29
CA GLU A 140 -8.15 -0.38 0.99
C GLU A 140 -7.15 0.13 2.04
N SER A 141 -6.40 -0.76 2.69
CA SER A 141 -5.33 -0.37 3.62
C SER A 141 -4.16 0.31 2.90
N CYS A 142 -3.85 -0.13 1.67
CA CYS A 142 -2.77 0.44 0.84
C CYS A 142 -3.18 1.71 0.08
N CYS A 143 -4.47 1.94 -0.16
CA CYS A 143 -4.97 3.03 -0.99
C CYS A 143 -6.00 3.88 -0.24
N ARG A 144 -5.69 5.16 0.00
CA ARG A 144 -6.56 6.15 0.67
C ARG A 144 -7.77 6.63 -0.17
N ARG A 145 -8.47 5.72 -0.86
CA ARG A 145 -9.47 6.01 -1.92
C ARG A 145 -10.68 6.86 -1.47
N GLU A 146 -11.01 6.82 -0.17
CA GLU A 146 -12.10 7.59 0.43
C GLU A 146 -11.62 8.76 1.30
N LYS A 147 -10.32 9.05 1.30
CA LYS A 147 -9.71 10.11 2.12
C LYS A 147 -9.01 11.13 1.22
N SER A 148 -8.69 12.28 1.80
CA SER A 148 -7.77 13.23 1.19
C SER A 148 -6.40 12.62 0.94
N MET A 149 -5.72 13.14 -0.09
CA MET A 149 -4.37 12.78 -0.49
C MET A 149 -3.66 13.99 -1.11
N ALA A 150 -2.34 14.11 -0.88
CA ALA A 150 -1.47 15.02 -1.62
C ALA A 150 -0.29 14.26 -2.22
N ILE A 151 0.12 14.67 -3.42
CA ILE A 151 1.23 14.10 -4.18
C ILE A 151 2.26 15.20 -4.48
N ALA A 152 3.47 15.02 -3.96
CA ALA A 152 4.62 15.85 -4.30
C ALA A 152 5.28 15.30 -5.58
N GLY A 153 4.97 15.91 -6.72
CA GLY A 153 5.55 15.55 -8.01
C GLY A 153 6.92 16.18 -8.25
N PRO A 154 7.53 15.95 -9.42
CA PRO A 154 8.70 16.68 -9.86
C PRO A 154 8.28 18.09 -10.32
N GLY A 155 8.65 19.11 -9.54
CA GLY A 155 8.37 20.53 -9.80
C GLY A 155 6.92 20.98 -9.67
N HIS A 156 5.97 20.08 -9.39
CA HIS A 156 4.54 20.39 -9.29
C HIS A 156 3.83 19.46 -8.30
N SER A 157 2.60 19.81 -7.95
CA SER A 157 1.89 19.24 -6.81
C SER A 157 0.43 19.02 -7.13
N ILE A 158 -0.13 17.90 -6.65
CA ILE A 158 -1.55 17.56 -6.83
C ILE A 158 -2.16 17.26 -5.46
N ALA A 159 -3.30 17.87 -5.16
CA ALA A 159 -4.07 17.60 -3.94
C ALA A 159 -5.50 17.17 -4.30
N VAL A 160 -5.93 16.06 -3.71
CA VAL A 160 -7.25 15.45 -3.91
C VAL A 160 -8.02 15.51 -2.58
N THR A 161 -9.20 16.12 -2.62
CA THR A 161 -10.11 16.25 -1.47
C THR A 161 -10.86 14.94 -1.18
N SER A 162 -11.44 14.79 0.01
CA SER A 162 -12.31 13.64 0.39
C SER A 162 -13.51 13.46 -0.56
N LYS A 163 -13.93 14.57 -1.20
CA LYS A 163 -15.03 14.65 -2.16
C LYS A 163 -14.59 14.34 -3.60
N GLY A 164 -13.29 14.19 -3.85
CA GLY A 164 -12.68 13.89 -5.14
C GLY A 164 -12.47 15.09 -6.07
N ALA A 165 -12.67 16.31 -5.58
CA ALA A 165 -12.19 17.51 -6.29
C ALA A 165 -10.65 17.59 -6.24
N VAL A 166 -10.04 18.08 -7.33
CA VAL A 166 -8.58 18.11 -7.51
C VAL A 166 -8.06 19.53 -7.66
N TYR A 167 -7.04 19.85 -6.89
CA TYR A 167 -6.25 21.08 -6.98
C TYR A 167 -4.85 20.76 -7.48
N SER A 168 -4.27 21.66 -8.26
CA SER A 168 -2.91 21.59 -8.77
C SER A 168 -2.20 22.93 -8.62
N PHE A 169 -0.89 22.87 -8.42
CA PHE A 169 0.00 24.03 -8.26
C PHE A 169 1.47 23.64 -8.53
N GLY A 170 2.34 24.62 -8.68
CA GLY A 170 3.74 24.46 -9.06
C GLY A 170 4.03 24.78 -10.53
N SER A 171 5.06 24.12 -11.08
CA SER A 171 5.48 24.27 -12.48
C SER A 171 4.43 23.72 -13.45
N ASN A 172 4.28 24.39 -14.60
CA ASN A 172 3.29 24.07 -15.62
C ASN A 172 3.82 24.16 -17.06
N SER A 173 5.14 24.21 -17.26
CA SER A 173 5.77 24.40 -18.58
C SER A 173 5.36 23.35 -19.63
N SER A 174 4.81 22.21 -19.20
CA SER A 174 4.33 21.11 -20.03
C SER A 174 2.81 20.91 -20.01
N GLY A 175 2.06 21.80 -19.33
CA GLY A 175 0.61 21.64 -19.10
C GLY A 175 0.26 20.71 -17.93
N GLN A 176 1.23 20.31 -17.10
CA GLN A 176 1.07 19.31 -16.03
C GLN A 176 0.14 19.72 -14.88
N LEU A 177 -0.35 20.97 -14.84
CA LEU A 177 -1.40 21.40 -13.90
C LEU A 177 -2.83 21.22 -14.44
N GLY A 178 -3.03 21.01 -15.75
CA GLY A 178 -4.35 20.67 -16.30
C GLY A 178 -5.33 21.84 -16.43
N HIS A 179 -4.87 23.09 -16.42
CA HIS A 179 -5.72 24.29 -16.43
C HIS A 179 -6.04 24.89 -17.82
N GLY A 180 -5.66 24.22 -18.90
CA GLY A 180 -5.76 24.75 -20.26
C GLY A 180 -4.67 25.76 -20.64
N THR A 181 -3.65 25.90 -19.81
CA THR A 181 -2.52 26.83 -19.98
C THR A 181 -1.20 26.14 -19.63
N THR A 182 -0.07 26.77 -19.96
CA THR A 182 1.29 26.36 -19.55
C THR A 182 1.91 27.29 -18.48
N GLU A 183 1.10 28.20 -17.92
CA GLU A 183 1.53 29.16 -16.89
C GLU A 183 1.65 28.48 -15.51
N GLU A 184 2.76 28.70 -14.82
CA GLU A 184 3.00 28.19 -13.46
C GLU A 184 1.98 28.80 -12.46
N GLN A 185 1.64 28.09 -11.38
CA GLN A 185 0.64 28.54 -10.41
C GLN A 185 1.13 28.29 -8.98
N SER A 186 1.47 29.33 -8.23
CA SER A 186 1.90 29.19 -6.84
C SER A 186 0.78 28.76 -5.88
N PRO A 187 -0.41 29.39 -5.84
CA PRO A 187 -1.49 28.96 -4.95
C PRO A 187 -2.24 27.74 -5.49
N PRO A 188 -2.76 26.84 -4.63
CA PRO A 188 -3.56 25.68 -5.05
C PRO A 188 -4.80 26.08 -5.85
N ARG A 189 -4.92 25.57 -7.08
CA ARG A 189 -6.00 25.94 -8.00
C ARG A 189 -6.83 24.73 -8.43
N LEU A 190 -8.16 24.87 -8.29
CA LEU A 190 -9.12 23.83 -8.68
C LEU A 190 -9.11 23.55 -10.19
N ILE A 191 -8.95 22.29 -10.57
CA ILE A 191 -9.05 21.82 -11.97
C ILE A 191 -10.54 21.73 -12.38
N ARG A 192 -11.12 22.87 -12.77
CA ARG A 192 -12.56 23.00 -13.08
C ARG A 192 -13.07 22.05 -14.17
N SER A 193 -12.22 21.61 -15.10
CA SER A 193 -12.60 20.66 -16.17
C SER A 193 -12.91 19.25 -15.67
N LEU A 194 -12.60 18.93 -14.40
CA LEU A 194 -12.96 17.66 -13.74
C LEU A 194 -14.23 17.76 -12.88
N GLN A 195 -14.96 18.89 -12.92
CA GLN A 195 -16.17 19.06 -12.12
C GLN A 195 -17.21 17.97 -12.44
N GLY A 196 -17.66 17.27 -11.39
CA GLY A 196 -18.58 16.13 -11.51
C GLY A 196 -17.89 14.76 -11.60
N ILE A 197 -16.56 14.71 -11.75
CA ILE A 197 -15.76 13.49 -11.72
C ILE A 197 -15.10 13.37 -10.35
N ARG A 198 -15.42 12.31 -9.59
CA ARG A 198 -14.82 12.06 -8.27
C ARG A 198 -13.48 11.36 -8.45
N ILE A 199 -12.37 12.06 -8.27
CA ILE A 199 -11.02 11.50 -8.30
C ILE A 199 -10.68 10.84 -6.96
N ILE A 200 -10.06 9.66 -7.00
CA ILE A 200 -9.68 8.84 -5.83
C ILE A 200 -8.17 8.57 -5.72
N GLN A 201 -7.42 8.81 -6.79
CA GLN A 201 -5.96 8.63 -6.82
C GLN A 201 -5.34 9.59 -7.83
N ALA A 202 -4.10 9.99 -7.56
CA ALA A 202 -3.26 10.79 -8.43
C ALA A 202 -1.83 10.22 -8.44
N ALA A 203 -1.15 10.36 -9.57
CA ALA A 203 0.27 10.08 -9.74
C ALA A 203 0.92 11.20 -10.56
N ALA A 204 2.13 11.59 -10.19
CA ALA A 204 2.88 12.68 -10.81
C ALA A 204 4.28 12.21 -11.24
N GLY A 205 4.70 12.61 -12.43
CA GLY A 205 6.03 12.37 -13.00
C GLY A 205 6.58 13.64 -13.65
N GLY A 206 7.76 13.57 -14.27
CA GLY A 206 8.43 14.74 -14.85
C GLY A 206 7.58 15.42 -15.93
N GLY A 207 6.93 16.54 -15.59
CA GLY A 207 6.01 17.24 -16.48
C GLY A 207 4.75 16.44 -16.85
N ARG A 208 4.32 15.47 -16.05
CA ARG A 208 3.17 14.57 -16.33
C ARG A 208 2.32 14.32 -15.10
N THR A 209 1.00 14.29 -15.29
CA THR A 209 0.02 13.97 -14.24
C THR A 209 -0.98 12.93 -14.73
N MET A 210 -1.31 11.97 -13.86
CA MET A 210 -2.39 11.03 -14.05
C MET A 210 -3.33 11.04 -12.85
N LEU A 211 -4.64 10.97 -13.11
CA LEU A 211 -5.70 10.94 -12.11
C LEU A 211 -6.63 9.75 -12.39
N ILE A 212 -7.15 9.14 -11.33
CA ILE A 212 -8.07 7.99 -11.42
C ILE A 212 -9.39 8.35 -10.74
N SER A 213 -10.51 8.12 -11.42
CA SER A 213 -11.84 8.31 -10.85
C SER A 213 -12.35 7.11 -10.05
N ASP A 214 -13.36 7.32 -9.22
CA ASP A 214 -14.10 6.27 -8.53
C ASP A 214 -14.77 5.25 -9.48
N ALA A 215 -15.08 5.66 -10.71
CA ALA A 215 -15.52 4.81 -11.81
C ALA A 215 -14.41 4.00 -12.50
N GLY A 216 -13.15 4.15 -12.06
CA GLY A 216 -11.98 3.44 -12.61
C GLY A 216 -11.39 4.04 -13.88
N HIS A 217 -11.93 5.16 -14.38
CA HIS A 217 -11.41 5.86 -15.56
C HIS A 217 -10.12 6.61 -15.24
N VAL A 218 -9.21 6.65 -16.20
CA VAL A 218 -7.89 7.30 -16.08
C VAL A 218 -7.85 8.57 -16.92
N TYR A 219 -7.47 9.69 -16.31
CA TYR A 219 -7.27 10.98 -16.97
C TYR A 219 -5.78 11.35 -16.93
N ALA A 220 -5.23 11.83 -18.05
CA ALA A 220 -3.83 12.24 -18.15
C ALA A 220 -3.67 13.64 -18.76
N PHE A 221 -2.62 14.35 -18.35
CA PHE A 221 -2.22 15.67 -18.84
C PHE A 221 -0.73 15.93 -18.54
N GLY A 222 -0.15 16.95 -19.18
CA GLY A 222 1.29 17.16 -19.25
C GLY A 222 1.90 16.69 -20.58
N LYS A 223 3.17 16.27 -20.56
CA LYS A 223 3.88 15.70 -21.71
C LYS A 223 3.27 14.37 -22.18
N ASP A 224 3.32 14.13 -23.48
CA ASP A 224 2.91 12.88 -24.13
C ASP A 224 3.98 11.76 -24.04
N SER A 225 5.26 12.15 -24.00
CA SER A 225 6.45 11.29 -24.15
C SER A 225 7.25 11.11 -22.85
N PHE A 226 8.20 10.15 -22.84
CA PHE A 226 9.08 9.81 -21.71
C PHE A 226 10.55 10.04 -22.08
N GLY A 227 11.39 10.41 -21.09
CA GLY A 227 12.85 10.56 -21.26
C GLY A 227 13.34 11.89 -21.87
N GLU A 228 14.66 12.06 -21.94
CA GLU A 228 15.36 13.31 -22.35
C GLU A 228 15.49 13.52 -23.88
N ALA A 229 14.58 13.00 -24.71
CA ALA A 229 14.66 13.18 -26.18
C ALA A 229 14.33 14.63 -26.66
N GLU A 230 14.41 15.61 -25.77
CA GLU A 230 14.00 17.01 -25.94
C GLU A 230 15.11 17.95 -26.45
N TYR A 231 16.17 17.41 -27.03
CA TYR A 231 17.16 18.19 -27.81
C TYR A 231 17.11 17.90 -29.32
N GLY A 232 16.06 17.25 -29.83
CA GLY A 232 15.92 17.01 -31.28
C GLY A 232 14.53 16.70 -31.83
N ALA A 233 13.58 16.21 -31.02
CA ALA A 233 12.25 15.85 -31.53
C ALA A 233 11.32 17.08 -31.64
N GLN A 234 11.25 17.68 -32.83
CA GLN A 234 10.19 18.63 -33.19
C GLN A 234 8.82 17.92 -33.21
N GLY A 235 8.08 17.91 -32.10
CA GLY A 235 6.72 17.36 -32.11
C GLY A 235 5.99 17.06 -30.80
N ALA A 236 6.62 17.15 -29.63
CA ALA A 236 5.97 16.80 -28.35
C ALA A 236 4.65 17.58 -28.13
N GLN A 237 3.53 16.85 -28.04
CA GLN A 237 2.21 17.42 -27.82
C GLN A 237 1.95 17.57 -26.33
N VAL A 238 1.88 18.82 -25.85
CA VAL A 238 1.47 19.11 -24.47
C VAL A 238 -0.05 19.01 -24.32
N VAL A 239 -0.50 18.19 -23.37
CA VAL A 239 -1.91 18.04 -23.02
C VAL A 239 -2.20 18.94 -21.82
N THR A 240 -2.70 20.15 -22.07
CA THR A 240 -2.89 21.18 -21.03
C THR A 240 -4.20 21.06 -20.23
N THR A 241 -5.12 20.16 -20.62
CA THR A 241 -6.35 19.81 -19.89
C THR A 241 -6.43 18.29 -19.69
N PRO A 242 -6.97 17.79 -18.57
CA PRO A 242 -7.15 16.36 -18.36
C PRO A 242 -7.97 15.71 -19.50
N LYS A 243 -7.39 14.70 -20.14
CA LYS A 243 -8.05 13.88 -21.18
C LYS A 243 -8.18 12.43 -20.71
N LEU A 244 -9.28 11.79 -21.06
CA LEU A 244 -9.48 10.35 -20.84
C LEU A 244 -8.40 9.56 -21.62
N VAL A 245 -7.78 8.58 -20.97
CA VAL A 245 -6.81 7.67 -21.60
C VAL A 245 -7.56 6.53 -22.26
N GLU A 246 -7.85 6.67 -23.55
CA GLU A 246 -8.69 5.72 -24.33
C GLU A 246 -8.20 4.26 -24.28
N SER A 247 -6.89 4.01 -24.25
CA SER A 247 -6.33 2.64 -24.16
C SER A 247 -6.57 1.97 -22.79
N LEU A 248 -6.96 2.73 -21.76
CA LEU A 248 -7.29 2.24 -20.42
C LEU A 248 -8.79 2.17 -20.13
N LYS A 249 -9.67 2.58 -21.07
CA LYS A 249 -11.12 2.72 -20.78
C LYS A 249 -11.83 1.42 -20.40
N ASP A 250 -11.35 0.28 -20.93
CA ASP A 250 -11.92 -1.05 -20.68
C ASP A 250 -11.27 -1.73 -19.46
N ILE A 251 -10.38 -1.04 -18.74
CA ILE A 251 -9.71 -1.51 -17.53
C ILE A 251 -10.16 -0.62 -16.36
N PHE A 252 -10.81 -1.21 -15.35
CA PHE A 252 -11.15 -0.47 -14.13
C PHE A 252 -9.88 -0.30 -13.28
N VAL A 253 -9.20 0.84 -13.45
CA VAL A 253 -7.94 1.15 -12.78
C VAL A 253 -8.20 1.68 -11.35
N VAL A 254 -7.34 1.32 -10.40
CA VAL A 254 -7.44 1.73 -8.99
C VAL A 254 -6.17 2.38 -8.42
N GLN A 255 -5.03 2.23 -9.09
CA GLN A 255 -3.78 2.91 -8.74
C GLN A 255 -2.94 3.14 -10.00
N ALA A 256 -2.24 4.28 -10.08
CA ALA A 256 -1.19 4.55 -11.06
C ALA A 256 0.13 4.83 -10.33
N ALA A 257 1.25 4.44 -10.95
CA ALA A 257 2.59 4.76 -10.51
C ALA A 257 3.45 5.11 -11.73
N ILE A 258 4.05 6.30 -11.75
CA ILE A 258 4.84 6.82 -12.87
C ILE A 258 6.32 6.73 -12.47
N GLY A 259 7.09 5.96 -13.24
CA GLY A 259 8.55 5.98 -13.20
C GLY A 259 9.11 6.96 -14.22
N ASN A 260 10.44 7.08 -14.33
CA ASN A 260 11.05 8.04 -15.25
C ASN A 260 10.88 7.65 -16.74
N PHE A 261 10.81 6.35 -17.01
CA PHE A 261 10.75 5.78 -18.36
C PHE A 261 9.55 4.86 -18.60
N PHE A 262 8.55 4.88 -17.71
CA PHE A 262 7.39 3.99 -17.81
C PHE A 262 6.26 4.45 -16.91
N THR A 263 5.07 3.92 -17.14
CA THR A 263 3.98 3.94 -16.16
C THR A 263 3.47 2.53 -15.90
N ALA A 264 3.13 2.26 -14.64
CA ALA A 264 2.36 1.09 -14.23
C ALA A 264 0.98 1.51 -13.71
N VAL A 265 -0.05 0.71 -13.99
CA VAL A 265 -1.40 0.86 -13.44
C VAL A 265 -1.87 -0.47 -12.86
N LEU A 266 -2.67 -0.41 -11.80
CA LEU A 266 -3.24 -1.55 -11.12
C LEU A 266 -4.76 -1.59 -11.37
N SER A 267 -5.30 -2.70 -11.84
CA SER A 267 -6.76 -2.89 -11.96
C SER A 267 -7.40 -3.32 -10.64
N ARG A 268 -8.72 -3.15 -10.52
CA ARG A 268 -9.48 -3.57 -9.33
C ARG A 268 -9.40 -5.08 -9.01
N GLU A 269 -9.17 -5.91 -10.03
CA GLU A 269 -8.97 -7.36 -9.90
C GLU A 269 -7.56 -7.71 -9.39
N GLY A 270 -6.66 -6.72 -9.31
CA GLY A 270 -5.28 -6.88 -8.88
C GLY A 270 -4.30 -7.19 -10.02
N THR A 271 -4.66 -6.92 -11.29
CA THR A 271 -3.73 -7.05 -12.43
C THR A 271 -2.90 -5.79 -12.59
N VAL A 272 -1.58 -5.94 -12.66
CA VAL A 272 -0.67 -4.86 -13.02
C VAL A 272 -0.55 -4.79 -14.54
N TYR A 273 -0.72 -3.60 -15.11
CA TYR A 273 -0.42 -3.31 -16.51
C TYR A 273 0.69 -2.26 -16.59
N THR A 274 1.50 -2.31 -17.65
CA THR A 274 2.58 -1.36 -17.91
C THR A 274 2.53 -0.88 -19.36
N PHE A 275 2.96 0.35 -19.62
CA PHE A 275 3.08 0.92 -20.97
C PHE A 275 4.33 1.79 -21.14
N SER A 276 4.74 1.95 -22.40
CA SER A 276 5.83 2.83 -22.86
C SER A 276 7.22 2.55 -22.26
N TRP A 277 7.75 1.34 -22.43
CA TRP A 277 9.08 0.95 -21.92
C TRP A 277 10.05 0.65 -23.09
N GLY A 278 11.21 1.33 -23.14
CA GLY A 278 12.25 1.15 -24.18
C GLY A 278 13.55 1.91 -23.88
N THR A 279 14.63 1.81 -24.66
CA THR A 279 14.81 1.10 -25.94
C THR A 279 15.90 0.02 -25.95
N ASP A 280 16.84 -0.02 -24.99
CA ASP A 280 17.93 -1.01 -24.99
C ASP A 280 17.87 -1.99 -23.80
N SER A 281 17.66 -3.27 -24.14
CA SER A 281 17.85 -4.45 -23.29
C SER A 281 17.18 -4.45 -21.90
N ARG A 282 15.99 -3.87 -21.75
CA ARG A 282 15.18 -4.03 -20.52
C ARG A 282 13.75 -4.52 -20.80
N LEU A 283 13.53 -5.78 -20.40
CA LEU A 283 12.39 -6.30 -19.61
C LEU A 283 10.95 -5.93 -20.04
N GLY A 284 10.22 -6.92 -20.56
CA GLY A 284 8.86 -7.13 -20.06
C GLY A 284 7.70 -7.18 -21.07
N HIS A 285 7.85 -6.72 -22.31
CA HIS A 285 7.11 -7.18 -23.51
C HIS A 285 7.74 -6.55 -24.77
N HIS A 286 7.72 -7.28 -25.90
CA HIS A 286 8.15 -6.72 -27.18
C HIS A 286 7.10 -5.74 -27.69
N THR A 287 7.49 -4.50 -28.00
CA THR A 287 6.93 -3.73 -29.14
C THR A 287 7.71 -2.44 -29.43
N GLU A 288 7.48 -1.91 -30.64
CA GLU A 288 8.06 -0.71 -31.25
C GLU A 288 7.92 0.59 -30.39
N PRO A 289 8.70 1.66 -30.67
CA PRO A 289 8.60 2.96 -30.00
C PRO A 289 7.22 3.64 -30.01
N ASN A 290 6.30 3.17 -30.86
CA ASN A 290 4.94 3.68 -31.01
C ASN A 290 3.87 2.89 -30.23
N ASP A 291 4.25 1.86 -29.46
CA ASP A 291 3.28 1.07 -28.70
C ASP A 291 2.93 1.71 -27.35
N LEU A 292 1.69 2.18 -27.27
CA LEU A 292 1.08 2.85 -26.12
C LEU A 292 0.01 1.98 -25.45
N GLU A 293 -0.11 0.70 -25.82
CA GLU A 293 -1.13 -0.19 -25.28
C GLU A 293 -0.72 -0.72 -23.89
N PRO A 294 -1.64 -0.72 -22.90
CA PRO A 294 -1.35 -1.25 -21.57
C PRO A 294 -1.26 -2.77 -21.60
N ARG A 295 -0.06 -3.31 -21.35
CA ARG A 295 0.20 -4.75 -21.38
C ARG A 295 0.20 -5.32 -19.95
N PRO A 296 -0.53 -6.42 -19.68
CA PRO A 296 -0.52 -7.04 -18.37
C PRO A 296 0.87 -7.64 -18.07
N LEU A 297 1.36 -7.40 -16.86
CA LEU A 297 2.67 -7.84 -16.38
C LEU A 297 2.62 -9.34 -16.02
N LYS A 298 2.95 -10.18 -17.00
CA LYS A 298 2.84 -11.65 -16.94
C LYS A 298 3.97 -12.32 -16.14
N GLY A 299 3.89 -13.64 -16.00
CA GLY A 299 4.84 -14.46 -15.26
C GLY A 299 4.35 -14.72 -13.85
N ALA A 300 5.20 -14.51 -12.83
CA ALA A 300 4.88 -14.89 -11.45
C ALA A 300 3.67 -14.13 -10.85
N LEU A 301 3.22 -13.03 -11.46
CA LEU A 301 2.04 -12.26 -11.02
C LEU A 301 0.75 -12.58 -11.82
N GLU A 302 0.79 -13.42 -12.86
CA GLU A 302 -0.34 -13.59 -13.79
C GLU A 302 -1.63 -14.06 -13.10
N ASN A 303 -1.51 -14.92 -12.09
CA ASN A 303 -2.64 -15.43 -11.30
C ASN A 303 -2.62 -14.96 -9.84
N ILE A 304 -1.86 -13.91 -9.51
CA ILE A 304 -1.67 -13.45 -8.13
C ILE A 304 -2.23 -12.03 -8.00
N PRO A 305 -3.18 -11.77 -7.09
CA PRO A 305 -3.81 -10.45 -7.00
C PRO A 305 -2.90 -9.46 -6.25
N VAL A 306 -2.53 -8.38 -6.94
CA VAL A 306 -1.70 -7.28 -6.41
C VAL A 306 -2.58 -6.21 -5.76
N VAL A 307 -2.20 -5.72 -4.58
CA VAL A 307 -2.97 -4.73 -3.80
C VAL A 307 -2.35 -3.33 -3.83
N GLN A 308 -1.05 -3.22 -4.10
CA GLN A 308 -0.31 -1.96 -4.21
C GLN A 308 0.83 -2.10 -5.22
N ILE A 309 1.08 -1.05 -5.99
CA ILE A 309 2.28 -0.87 -6.81
C ILE A 309 3.08 0.35 -6.36
N ALA A 310 4.41 0.33 -6.54
CA ALA A 310 5.27 1.50 -6.35
C ALA A 310 6.37 1.54 -7.42
N ALA A 311 6.41 2.63 -8.20
CA ALA A 311 7.39 2.84 -9.26
C ALA A 311 8.56 3.68 -8.74
N GLY A 312 9.78 3.17 -8.87
CA GLY A 312 11.00 3.95 -8.76
C GLY A 312 11.46 4.47 -10.12
N TYR A 313 12.71 4.96 -10.20
CA TYR A 313 13.25 5.57 -11.43
C TYR A 313 13.12 4.69 -12.68
N CYS A 314 13.47 3.41 -12.54
CA CYS A 314 13.48 2.41 -13.63
C CYS A 314 13.22 0.98 -13.13
N TYR A 315 12.39 0.85 -12.08
CA TYR A 315 11.96 -0.43 -11.52
C TYR A 315 10.60 -0.28 -10.82
N LEU A 316 9.93 -1.41 -10.60
CA LEU A 316 8.59 -1.49 -10.03
C LEU A 316 8.58 -2.52 -8.89
N LEU A 317 7.93 -2.16 -7.78
CA LEU A 317 7.52 -3.08 -6.73
C LEU A 317 6.02 -3.35 -6.84
N ALA A 318 5.63 -4.59 -6.58
CA ALA A 318 4.24 -5.03 -6.51
C ALA A 318 4.01 -5.82 -5.20
N LEU A 319 3.10 -5.32 -4.37
CA LEU A 319 2.67 -5.99 -3.13
C LEU A 319 1.51 -6.95 -3.47
N ALA A 320 1.79 -8.24 -3.37
CA ALA A 320 0.89 -9.33 -3.74
C ALA A 320 0.20 -9.94 -2.51
N CYS A 321 -1.09 -10.26 -2.64
CA CYS A 321 -1.88 -10.93 -1.60
C CYS A 321 -2.04 -12.43 -1.93
N HIS A 322 -1.60 -13.29 -1.02
CA HIS A 322 -1.70 -14.75 -1.13
C HIS A 322 -2.58 -15.32 0.01
N PRO A 323 -3.07 -16.57 -0.12
CA PRO A 323 -3.72 -17.28 0.98
C PRO A 323 -2.81 -17.38 2.23
N SER A 324 -1.51 -17.59 2.03
CA SER A 324 -0.50 -17.75 3.10
C SER A 324 -0.05 -16.44 3.74
N GLY A 325 -0.06 -15.31 3.02
CA GLY A 325 0.70 -14.13 3.43
C GLY A 325 0.59 -12.98 2.44
N MET A 326 1.23 -11.88 2.76
CA MET A 326 1.59 -10.85 1.78
C MET A 326 3.01 -11.13 1.27
N SER A 327 3.32 -10.77 0.03
CA SER A 327 4.69 -10.83 -0.49
C SER A 327 4.98 -9.65 -1.41
N VAL A 328 6.26 -9.37 -1.65
CA VAL A 328 6.68 -8.32 -2.59
C VAL A 328 7.37 -8.97 -3.78
N TYR A 329 6.96 -8.55 -4.96
CA TYR A 329 7.63 -8.85 -6.23
C TYR A 329 8.29 -7.58 -6.75
N SER A 330 9.40 -7.77 -7.46
CA SER A 330 10.15 -6.70 -8.11
C SER A 330 10.46 -7.06 -9.56
N VAL A 331 10.49 -6.03 -10.41
CA VAL A 331 10.84 -6.13 -11.83
C VAL A 331 11.51 -4.81 -12.24
N GLY A 332 12.40 -4.84 -13.23
CA GLY A 332 13.10 -3.63 -13.69
C GLY A 332 14.61 -3.68 -13.46
N CYS A 333 15.21 -2.51 -13.31
CA CYS A 333 16.65 -2.37 -13.21
C CYS A 333 17.19 -2.79 -11.83
N GLY A 334 18.20 -3.67 -11.83
CA GLY A 334 18.89 -4.20 -10.64
C GLY A 334 20.08 -3.37 -10.15
N LEU A 335 20.45 -2.29 -10.84
CA LEU A 335 21.65 -1.50 -10.50
C LEU A 335 21.61 -1.01 -9.04
N GLY A 336 22.69 -1.30 -8.31
CA GLY A 336 22.84 -1.04 -6.87
C GLY A 336 22.02 -1.93 -5.94
N GLY A 337 21.31 -2.94 -6.45
CA GLY A 337 20.62 -3.95 -5.64
C GLY A 337 19.16 -3.63 -5.31
N LYS A 338 18.58 -2.57 -5.90
CA LYS A 338 17.23 -2.06 -5.59
C LYS A 338 16.05 -3.03 -5.85
N LEU A 339 16.28 -4.17 -6.50
CA LEU A 339 15.30 -5.25 -6.61
C LEU A 339 15.29 -6.21 -5.41
N GLY A 340 16.29 -6.16 -4.51
CA GLY A 340 16.24 -6.89 -3.24
C GLY A 340 16.52 -8.41 -3.35
N HIS A 341 17.06 -8.90 -4.45
CA HIS A 341 17.32 -10.33 -4.70
C HIS A 341 18.73 -10.81 -4.31
N GLY A 342 19.49 -10.01 -3.55
CA GLY A 342 20.90 -10.26 -3.22
C GLY A 342 21.89 -9.94 -4.36
N SER A 343 21.40 -9.76 -5.60
CA SER A 343 22.19 -9.45 -6.79
C SER A 343 22.02 -7.98 -7.24
N ARG A 344 22.78 -7.59 -8.27
CA ARG A 344 22.64 -6.29 -8.98
C ARG A 344 22.15 -6.46 -10.44
N THR A 345 21.46 -7.58 -10.72
CA THR A 345 21.01 -7.98 -12.06
C THR A 345 19.61 -7.47 -12.37
N ASP A 346 19.37 -7.03 -13.60
CA ASP A 346 18.03 -6.62 -14.07
C ASP A 346 17.11 -7.85 -14.22
N GLU A 347 15.84 -7.75 -13.82
CA GLU A 347 14.88 -8.88 -13.82
C GLU A 347 13.79 -8.72 -14.89
N LYS A 348 13.73 -9.64 -15.86
CA LYS A 348 12.85 -9.53 -17.05
C LYS A 348 11.36 -9.68 -16.75
N HIS A 349 11.04 -10.34 -15.64
CA HIS A 349 9.69 -10.66 -15.21
C HIS A 349 9.61 -10.43 -13.69
N PRO A 350 8.41 -10.29 -13.11
CA PRO A 350 8.26 -10.18 -11.66
C PRO A 350 8.92 -11.36 -10.94
N ARG A 351 9.85 -11.06 -10.04
CA ARG A 351 10.53 -12.04 -9.19
C ARG A 351 10.19 -11.78 -7.72
N LEU A 352 9.95 -12.86 -6.97
CA LEU A 352 9.67 -12.79 -5.54
C LEU A 352 10.91 -12.33 -4.75
N ILE A 353 10.71 -11.42 -3.78
CA ILE A 353 11.74 -11.05 -2.81
C ILE A 353 11.67 -12.02 -1.63
N GLU A 354 12.44 -13.10 -1.71
CA GLU A 354 12.44 -14.20 -0.72
C GLU A 354 12.94 -13.78 0.67
N GLN A 355 13.77 -12.72 0.75
CA GLN A 355 14.36 -12.21 1.98
C GLN A 355 13.34 -11.92 3.09
N PHE A 356 12.11 -11.49 2.75
CA PHE A 356 11.07 -11.22 3.75
C PHE A 356 10.63 -12.48 4.51
N GLN A 357 10.69 -13.65 3.87
CA GLN A 357 10.41 -14.93 4.54
C GLN A 357 11.51 -15.28 5.54
N LEU A 358 12.78 -15.05 5.17
CA LEU A 358 13.95 -15.26 6.04
C LEU A 358 13.95 -14.31 7.26
N LEU A 359 13.47 -13.08 7.08
CA LEU A 359 13.29 -12.08 8.15
C LEU A 359 12.02 -12.30 9.02
N ASN A 360 11.21 -13.31 8.68
CA ASN A 360 9.87 -13.55 9.23
C ASN A 360 9.03 -12.26 9.28
N LEU A 361 9.01 -11.51 8.17
CA LEU A 361 8.33 -10.23 8.04
C LEU A 361 7.20 -10.36 7.01
N GLN A 362 6.01 -9.86 7.34
CA GLN A 362 4.85 -9.83 6.44
C GLN A 362 4.66 -8.40 5.89
N PRO A 363 5.02 -8.11 4.63
CA PRO A 363 4.93 -6.77 4.06
C PRO A 363 3.48 -6.26 4.00
N VAL A 364 3.24 -4.99 4.33
CA VAL A 364 1.91 -4.35 4.25
C VAL A 364 1.89 -3.03 3.49
N VAL A 365 3.05 -2.37 3.34
CA VAL A 365 3.21 -1.18 2.48
C VAL A 365 4.55 -1.29 1.74
N VAL A 366 4.56 -0.95 0.44
CA VAL A 366 5.77 -0.79 -0.38
C VAL A 366 5.98 0.67 -0.77
N ALA A 367 7.24 1.10 -0.85
CA ALA A 367 7.67 2.35 -1.47
C ALA A 367 8.94 2.11 -2.32
N ALA A 368 9.02 2.82 -3.45
CA ALA A 368 10.11 2.71 -4.41
C ALA A 368 10.60 4.11 -4.78
N GLY A 369 11.80 4.47 -4.35
CA GLY A 369 12.47 5.72 -4.66
C GLY A 369 13.26 5.63 -5.96
N ALA A 370 14.10 6.63 -6.25
CA ALA A 370 14.87 6.61 -7.50
C ALA A 370 15.89 5.46 -7.49
N TRP A 371 16.57 5.28 -6.35
CA TRP A 371 17.69 4.36 -6.18
C TRP A 371 17.48 3.28 -5.12
N HIS A 372 16.57 3.48 -4.17
CA HIS A 372 16.32 2.57 -3.06
C HIS A 372 14.82 2.31 -2.87
N ALA A 373 14.52 1.24 -2.15
CA ALA A 373 13.19 0.76 -1.85
C ALA A 373 13.01 0.60 -0.35
N ALA A 374 11.75 0.65 0.10
CA ALA A 374 11.39 0.43 1.49
C ALA A 374 10.07 -0.35 1.63
N VAL A 375 9.94 -1.08 2.74
CA VAL A 375 8.76 -1.86 3.12
C VAL A 375 8.46 -1.65 4.60
N VAL A 376 7.17 -1.53 4.93
CA VAL A 376 6.65 -1.68 6.31
C VAL A 376 6.08 -3.09 6.46
N GLY A 377 6.44 -3.78 7.54
CA GLY A 377 5.88 -5.07 7.95
C GLY A 377 4.62 -4.91 8.82
N ARG A 378 3.77 -5.96 8.89
CA ARG A 378 2.57 -6.00 9.75
C ARG A 378 2.89 -5.85 11.25
N ASP A 379 4.13 -6.16 11.63
CA ASP A 379 4.71 -5.97 12.96
C ASP A 379 5.21 -4.53 13.22
N GLY A 380 5.17 -3.66 12.21
CA GLY A 380 5.68 -2.28 12.27
C GLY A 380 7.16 -2.14 11.95
N ARG A 381 7.90 -3.23 11.68
CA ARG A 381 9.32 -3.13 11.29
C ARG A 381 9.45 -2.51 9.90
N VAL A 382 10.47 -1.69 9.72
CA VAL A 382 10.85 -1.12 8.41
C VAL A 382 12.06 -1.87 7.86
N CYS A 383 11.97 -2.26 6.58
CA CYS A 383 13.11 -2.73 5.81
C CYS A 383 13.42 -1.78 4.66
N THR A 384 14.71 -1.58 4.37
CA THR A 384 15.23 -0.74 3.28
C THR A 384 16.29 -1.51 2.50
N TRP A 385 16.43 -1.21 1.21
CA TRP A 385 17.50 -1.78 0.35
C TRP A 385 17.69 -0.96 -0.94
N GLY A 386 18.80 -1.21 -1.64
CA GLY A 386 19.22 -0.48 -2.84
C GLY A 386 20.50 0.32 -2.61
N TRP A 387 20.62 1.49 -3.23
CA TRP A 387 21.77 2.35 -3.04
C TRP A 387 21.78 2.95 -1.62
N GLY A 388 22.95 3.00 -0.98
CA GLY A 388 23.11 3.52 0.38
C GLY A 388 23.50 5.00 0.49
N ARG A 389 23.83 5.65 -0.64
CA ARG A 389 24.42 6.99 -0.70
C ARG A 389 23.62 8.02 0.11
N TYR A 390 24.35 8.90 0.81
CA TYR A 390 23.81 9.89 1.74
C TYR A 390 22.99 9.29 2.90
N GLY A 391 23.09 7.98 3.15
CA GLY A 391 22.40 7.29 4.24
C GLY A 391 20.91 7.10 4.03
N CYS A 392 20.40 7.12 2.79
CA CYS A 392 18.95 6.99 2.52
C CYS A 392 18.33 5.65 2.96
N LEU A 393 19.15 4.67 3.34
CA LEU A 393 18.73 3.39 3.94
C LEU A 393 18.67 3.41 5.48
N GLY A 394 19.20 4.45 6.15
CA GLY A 394 19.04 4.61 7.60
C GLY A 394 19.84 3.63 8.47
N HIS A 395 20.75 2.85 7.90
CA HIS A 395 21.55 1.85 8.61
C HIS A 395 22.76 2.43 9.39
N GLY A 396 22.97 3.75 9.35
CA GLY A 396 24.09 4.43 10.00
C GLY A 396 25.39 4.47 9.19
N ASN A 397 25.31 4.16 7.91
CA ASN A 397 26.39 4.15 6.93
C ASN A 397 25.83 4.52 5.54
N GLU A 398 26.68 4.54 4.51
CA GLU A 398 26.28 4.76 3.12
C GLU A 398 26.37 3.49 2.23
N ASP A 399 26.42 2.32 2.86
CA ASP A 399 26.61 1.04 2.17
C ASP A 399 25.34 0.63 1.39
N CYS A 400 25.51 0.15 0.16
CA CYS A 400 24.41 -0.35 -0.65
C CYS A 400 24.02 -1.77 -0.24
N GLU A 401 22.72 -2.00 0.01
CA GLU A 401 22.17 -3.29 0.42
C GLU A 401 21.45 -3.95 -0.76
N SER A 402 21.85 -5.16 -1.18
CA SER A 402 21.22 -5.87 -2.31
C SER A 402 20.02 -6.73 -1.93
N SER A 403 19.69 -6.81 -0.64
CA SER A 403 18.52 -7.51 -0.09
C SER A 403 17.87 -6.63 0.99
N PRO A 404 16.54 -6.72 1.22
CA PRO A 404 15.87 -6.06 2.34
C PRO A 404 16.59 -6.27 3.68
N LYS A 405 16.94 -5.17 4.34
CA LYS A 405 17.58 -5.16 5.65
C LYS A 405 16.75 -4.34 6.63
N VAL A 406 16.59 -4.83 7.86
CA VAL A 406 15.83 -4.15 8.92
C VAL A 406 16.56 -2.87 9.33
N VAL A 407 15.80 -1.79 9.50
CA VAL A 407 16.31 -0.52 10.03
C VAL A 407 16.29 -0.59 11.55
N GLU A 408 17.35 -1.15 12.15
CA GLU A 408 17.44 -1.41 13.61
C GLU A 408 17.18 -0.17 14.48
N ALA A 409 17.50 1.04 13.99
CA ALA A 409 17.19 2.29 14.68
C ALA A 409 15.69 2.54 14.91
N LEU A 410 14.81 1.87 14.14
CA LEU A 410 13.35 1.96 14.24
C LEU A 410 12.73 0.71 14.88
N ILE A 411 13.50 -0.18 15.51
CA ILE A 411 12.97 -1.46 16.04
C ILE A 411 11.86 -1.28 17.10
N ASN A 412 11.86 -0.16 17.82
CA ASN A 412 10.84 0.21 18.82
C ASN A 412 9.76 1.16 18.26
N VAL A 413 9.79 1.45 16.96
CA VAL A 413 8.84 2.35 16.27
C VAL A 413 7.90 1.49 15.43
N LYS A 414 6.60 1.54 15.73
CA LYS A 414 5.58 0.81 14.99
C LYS A 414 5.17 1.58 13.74
N ALA A 415 5.92 1.40 12.65
CA ALA A 415 5.64 2.06 11.38
C ALA A 415 4.29 1.62 10.78
N VAL A 416 3.62 2.56 10.10
CA VAL A 416 2.38 2.32 9.34
C VAL A 416 2.42 2.87 7.92
N HIS A 417 3.32 3.81 7.63
CA HIS A 417 3.54 4.37 6.30
C HIS A 417 5.04 4.58 6.05
N VAL A 418 5.46 4.41 4.80
CA VAL A 418 6.82 4.70 4.35
C VAL A 418 6.76 5.37 2.98
N ALA A 419 7.65 6.33 2.74
CA ALA A 419 7.79 7.02 1.48
C ALA A 419 9.28 7.23 1.15
N THR A 420 9.63 7.11 -0.13
CA THR A 420 11.02 7.14 -0.63
C THR A 420 11.11 8.09 -1.83
N GLY A 421 12.00 9.08 -1.75
CA GLY A 421 12.31 10.02 -2.83
C GLY A 421 13.53 9.59 -3.63
N ASP A 422 14.37 10.55 -4.02
CA ASP A 422 15.64 10.28 -4.71
C ASP A 422 16.66 9.58 -3.80
N TYR A 423 17.16 10.32 -2.80
CA TYR A 423 18.04 9.84 -1.73
C TYR A 423 17.49 10.18 -0.33
N THR A 424 16.18 10.14 -0.18
CA THR A 424 15.48 10.48 1.07
C THR A 424 14.43 9.44 1.38
N THR A 425 14.24 9.16 2.67
CA THR A 425 13.23 8.22 3.18
C THR A 425 12.51 8.85 4.36
N PHE A 426 11.19 8.64 4.40
CA PHE A 426 10.31 9.03 5.49
C PHE A 426 9.54 7.81 5.99
N VAL A 427 9.43 7.69 7.31
CA VAL A 427 8.63 6.68 8.01
C VAL A 427 7.65 7.39 8.92
N VAL A 428 6.38 6.96 8.93
CA VAL A 428 5.36 7.44 9.86
C VAL A 428 4.92 6.27 10.75
N SER A 429 4.87 6.48 12.07
CA SER A 429 4.38 5.52 13.05
C SER A 429 2.88 5.64 13.33
N ASP A 430 2.32 4.66 14.04
CA ASP A 430 0.88 4.60 14.31
C ASP A 430 0.36 5.73 15.21
N ASP A 431 1.21 6.29 16.07
CA ASP A 431 0.94 7.50 16.85
C ASP A 431 1.06 8.82 16.05
N GLY A 432 1.58 8.76 14.82
CA GLY A 432 1.76 9.90 13.90
C GLY A 432 3.17 10.49 13.87
N ASP A 433 4.14 9.94 14.61
CA ASP A 433 5.51 10.45 14.58
C ASP A 433 6.18 10.18 13.24
N VAL A 434 6.85 11.22 12.73
CA VAL A 434 7.51 11.20 11.43
C VAL A 434 9.02 11.18 11.64
N TYR A 435 9.66 10.16 11.09
CA TYR A 435 11.10 9.99 11.05
C TYR A 435 11.59 10.18 9.62
N SER A 436 12.71 10.87 9.43
CA SER A 436 13.33 11.02 8.11
C SER A 436 14.83 10.76 8.15
N PHE A 437 15.39 10.39 7.00
CA PHE A 437 16.80 10.08 6.81
C PHE A 437 17.21 10.14 5.33
N GLY A 438 18.50 10.32 5.07
CA GLY A 438 19.06 10.50 3.74
C GLY A 438 19.72 11.87 3.52
N CYS A 439 19.62 12.37 2.30
CA CYS A 439 20.35 13.56 1.85
C CYS A 439 19.88 14.87 2.51
N GLY A 440 20.73 15.45 3.36
CA GLY A 440 20.56 16.78 3.97
C GLY A 440 20.92 17.98 3.08
N GLU A 441 21.30 17.78 1.81
CA GLU A 441 21.64 18.91 0.92
C GLU A 441 20.42 19.75 0.48
N SER A 442 19.21 19.30 0.81
CA SER A 442 17.95 20.04 0.60
C SER A 442 17.16 20.10 1.90
N ALA A 443 16.35 21.13 2.06
CA ALA A 443 15.46 21.33 3.20
C ALA A 443 14.29 20.32 3.26
N SER A 444 14.28 19.31 2.38
CA SER A 444 13.20 18.33 2.18
C SER A 444 13.07 17.28 3.28
N LEU A 445 14.05 17.15 4.19
CA LEU A 445 14.00 16.24 5.34
C LEU A 445 13.18 16.78 6.53
N GLY A 446 12.91 18.09 6.58
CA GLY A 446 12.13 18.72 7.66
C GLY A 446 12.91 19.01 8.94
N HIS A 447 14.21 18.75 8.95
CA HIS A 447 15.12 19.14 10.02
C HIS A 447 15.61 20.58 9.81
N ASN A 448 15.68 21.34 10.91
CA ASN A 448 16.28 22.66 10.93
C ASN A 448 17.50 22.63 11.86
N VAL A 449 18.69 22.57 11.27
CA VAL A 449 19.94 22.88 11.94
C VAL A 449 20.37 24.26 11.47
N VAL A 450 20.37 25.23 12.39
CA VAL A 450 21.02 26.53 12.15
C VAL A 450 22.52 26.30 12.28
N LEU A 451 23.20 26.08 11.16
CA LEU A 451 24.66 26.03 11.12
C LEU A 451 25.23 27.46 11.14
N PRO A 452 26.38 27.70 11.79
CA PRO A 452 27.09 28.97 11.70
C PRO A 452 27.51 29.28 10.25
N GLU A 453 27.51 30.55 9.87
CA GLU A 453 27.71 31.02 8.48
C GLU A 453 29.08 30.68 7.85
N GLU A 454 30.00 30.07 8.59
CA GLU A 454 31.36 29.73 8.15
C GLU A 454 31.50 28.34 7.50
N GLU A 455 30.50 27.44 7.66
CA GLU A 455 30.42 26.16 6.94
C GLU A 455 29.27 26.20 5.94
N GLY A 456 29.59 26.30 4.64
CA GLY A 456 28.65 26.74 3.61
C GLY A 456 27.39 25.88 3.43
N ASN A 457 26.27 26.37 3.97
CA ASN A 457 24.84 26.12 3.63
C ASN A 457 24.32 24.69 3.41
N ARG A 458 25.09 23.61 3.60
CA ARG A 458 24.62 22.22 3.46
C ARG A 458 24.41 21.59 4.83
N GLN A 459 23.19 21.12 5.13
CA GLN A 459 22.99 20.30 6.33
C GLN A 459 23.68 18.94 6.14
N PRO A 460 24.23 18.33 7.22
CA PRO A 460 24.82 17.00 7.13
C PRO A 460 23.77 15.95 6.73
N HIS A 461 24.21 14.91 6.02
CA HIS A 461 23.33 13.79 5.68
C HIS A 461 22.90 13.02 6.94
N VAL A 462 21.63 12.64 6.99
CA VAL A 462 21.02 11.98 8.15
C VAL A 462 21.11 10.46 7.94
N LEU A 463 22.20 9.87 8.44
CA LEU A 463 22.53 8.45 8.19
C LEU A 463 21.69 7.44 8.99
N LYS A 464 20.97 7.90 10.01
CA LYS A 464 20.04 7.11 10.83
C LYS A 464 18.72 7.87 10.95
N PRO A 465 17.57 7.18 11.01
CA PRO A 465 16.26 7.81 11.18
C PRO A 465 16.21 8.79 12.35
N GLU A 466 15.92 10.06 12.06
CA GLU A 466 15.75 11.11 13.07
C GLU A 466 14.30 11.60 13.11
N LEU A 467 13.81 11.90 14.31
CA LEU A 467 12.46 12.44 14.50
C LEU A 467 12.37 13.87 13.93
N VAL A 468 11.40 14.10 13.03
CA VAL A 468 11.09 15.41 12.46
C VAL A 468 10.34 16.24 13.51
N ARG A 469 11.11 16.87 14.42
CA ARG A 469 10.60 17.61 15.59
C ARG A 469 9.61 18.71 15.23
N SER A 470 9.76 19.33 14.06
CA SER A 470 8.84 20.34 13.53
C SER A 470 7.44 19.78 13.24
N LEU A 471 7.34 18.55 12.72
CA LEU A 471 6.07 17.84 12.57
C LEU A 471 5.52 17.36 13.92
N LYS A 472 6.37 16.90 14.86
CA LYS A 472 5.95 16.51 16.23
C LYS A 472 5.31 17.66 17.03
N GLN A 473 5.66 18.91 16.72
CA GLN A 473 5.05 20.11 17.32
C GLN A 473 3.65 20.42 16.78
N ILE A 474 3.28 19.88 15.62
CA ILE A 474 1.91 19.93 15.12
C ILE A 474 1.09 18.98 15.99
N SER A 475 0.08 19.50 16.68
CA SER A 475 -0.77 18.72 17.60
C SER A 475 -1.81 17.86 16.86
N GLU A 476 -1.41 17.22 15.77
CA GLU A 476 -2.25 16.38 14.90
C GLU A 476 -1.47 15.19 14.37
N ARG A 477 -2.16 14.05 14.25
CA ARG A 477 -1.58 12.81 13.76
C ARG A 477 -1.26 12.91 12.27
N VAL A 478 0.01 12.84 11.88
CA VAL A 478 0.39 12.68 10.46
C VAL A 478 0.01 11.27 10.02
N VAL A 479 -0.59 11.13 8.85
CA VAL A 479 -1.12 9.85 8.33
C VAL A 479 -0.67 9.53 6.91
N GLN A 480 0.04 10.45 6.26
CA GLN A 480 0.71 10.22 4.98
C GLN A 480 1.85 11.23 4.81
N ILE A 481 2.99 10.73 4.33
CA ILE A 481 4.03 11.55 3.70
C ILE A 481 4.03 11.28 2.20
N SER A 482 4.14 12.33 1.39
CA SER A 482 4.47 12.25 -0.03
C SER A 482 5.65 13.17 -0.31
N LEU A 483 6.61 12.72 -1.11
CA LEU A 483 7.79 13.50 -1.48
C LEU A 483 8.16 13.28 -2.94
N THR A 484 8.84 14.27 -3.53
CA THR A 484 9.34 14.20 -4.90
C THR A 484 10.26 12.99 -5.10
N ASN A 485 9.89 12.11 -6.02
CA ASN A 485 10.71 11.00 -6.49
C ASN A 485 11.30 11.33 -7.87
N SER A 486 12.34 12.16 -7.91
CA SER A 486 13.03 12.56 -9.15
C SER A 486 14.45 13.00 -8.88
N ILE A 487 15.34 12.73 -9.83
CA ILE A 487 16.77 13.09 -9.79
C ILE A 487 17.07 14.44 -10.46
N TYR A 488 16.04 15.05 -11.08
CA TYR A 488 16.13 16.24 -11.94
C TYR A 488 15.46 17.48 -11.35
N TRP A 489 14.78 17.32 -10.21
CA TRP A 489 13.98 18.37 -9.59
C TRP A 489 14.30 18.45 -8.11
N ASN A 490 14.43 19.67 -7.60
CA ASN A 490 14.60 19.91 -6.17
C ASN A 490 13.39 19.34 -5.42
N ALA A 491 13.66 18.56 -4.37
CA ALA A 491 12.62 17.77 -3.71
C ALA A 491 11.75 18.63 -2.78
N HIS A 492 10.44 18.41 -2.83
CA HIS A 492 9.50 18.91 -1.83
C HIS A 492 8.76 17.74 -1.19
N THR A 493 8.26 17.99 0.02
CA THR A 493 7.62 17.00 0.89
C THR A 493 6.31 17.56 1.44
N PHE A 494 5.26 16.76 1.35
CA PHE A 494 3.98 16.98 2.00
C PHE A 494 3.80 16.05 3.20
N ALA A 495 3.31 16.60 4.31
CA ALA A 495 2.75 15.86 5.43
C ALA A 495 1.25 16.13 5.53
N LEU A 496 0.44 15.08 5.38
CA LEU A 496 -1.02 15.15 5.50
C LEU A 496 -1.45 14.59 6.85
N THR A 497 -2.25 15.36 7.60
CA THR A 497 -2.77 14.95 8.90
C THR A 497 -4.11 14.22 8.81
N GLU A 498 -4.50 13.53 9.88
CA GLU A 498 -5.80 12.85 9.98
C GLU A 498 -7.00 13.80 9.87
N SER A 499 -6.83 15.08 10.22
CA SER A 499 -7.87 16.12 10.09
C SER A 499 -8.05 16.65 8.66
N GLY A 500 -7.18 16.23 7.73
CA GLY A 500 -7.15 16.71 6.35
C GLY A 500 -6.27 17.95 6.12
N LYS A 501 -5.52 18.43 7.11
CA LYS A 501 -4.57 19.54 6.91
C LYS A 501 -3.31 19.07 6.18
N LEU A 502 -2.88 19.89 5.22
CA LEU A 502 -1.70 19.65 4.40
C LEU A 502 -0.57 20.60 4.78
N TYR A 503 0.59 20.06 5.15
CA TYR A 503 1.80 20.82 5.44
C TYR A 503 2.85 20.57 4.36
N ALA A 504 3.59 21.61 3.94
CA ALA A 504 4.57 21.56 2.86
C ALA A 504 5.94 22.14 3.28
N PHE A 505 7.01 21.49 2.83
CA PHE A 505 8.41 21.89 3.04
C PHE A 505 9.33 21.29 1.95
N GLY A 506 10.62 21.67 1.95
CA GLY A 506 11.56 21.43 0.85
C GLY A 506 11.54 22.55 -0.18
N ALA A 507 11.77 22.23 -1.45
CA ALA A 507 11.88 23.20 -2.52
C ALA A 507 10.54 23.88 -2.86
N GLY A 508 10.59 25.20 -3.12
CA GLY A 508 9.45 26.04 -3.48
C GLY A 508 9.73 27.00 -4.64
N ASP A 509 10.83 26.80 -5.36
CA ASP A 509 11.32 27.59 -6.51
C ASP A 509 10.34 27.67 -7.68
N LYS A 510 9.33 26.80 -7.72
CA LYS A 510 8.24 26.76 -8.71
C LYS A 510 6.85 27.00 -8.13
N GLY A 511 6.74 27.36 -6.85
CA GLY A 511 5.45 27.46 -6.15
C GLY A 511 4.85 26.10 -5.75
N GLN A 512 5.60 25.00 -5.86
CA GLN A 512 5.17 23.63 -5.50
C GLN A 512 4.93 23.41 -3.99
N LEU A 513 5.07 24.45 -3.15
CA LEU A 513 4.65 24.44 -1.75
C LEU A 513 3.25 25.03 -1.54
N GLY A 514 2.56 25.45 -2.61
CA GLY A 514 1.25 26.13 -2.52
C GLY A 514 1.35 27.62 -2.18
N VAL A 515 2.56 28.17 -2.22
CA VAL A 515 2.89 29.56 -1.92
C VAL A 515 4.14 29.96 -2.69
N GLU A 516 4.24 31.24 -3.04
CA GLU A 516 5.43 31.83 -3.66
C GLU A 516 6.43 32.26 -2.58
N LEU A 517 7.67 31.79 -2.67
CA LEU A 517 8.73 32.14 -1.73
C LEU A 517 9.47 33.40 -2.21
N ALA A 518 9.31 34.52 -1.51
CA ALA A 518 9.80 35.82 -1.97
C ALA A 518 11.34 35.94 -2.04
N ASN A 519 12.07 35.38 -1.05
CA ASN A 519 13.52 35.57 -0.87
C ASN A 519 14.28 34.24 -0.65
N GLN A 520 13.64 33.09 -0.88
CA GLN A 520 14.20 31.76 -0.61
C GLN A 520 13.75 30.79 -1.69
N THR A 521 14.59 29.80 -2.05
CA THR A 521 14.22 28.74 -3.00
C THR A 521 13.67 27.49 -2.31
N GLU A 522 13.90 27.35 -1.00
CA GLU A 522 13.47 26.20 -0.19
C GLU A 522 13.00 26.66 1.20
N ARG A 523 12.25 25.78 1.88
CA ARG A 523 11.70 25.98 3.23
C ARG A 523 11.93 24.71 4.07
N GLY A 524 12.66 24.81 5.18
CA GLY A 524 12.91 23.66 6.07
C GLY A 524 11.80 23.33 7.08
N ASN A 525 10.97 24.31 7.44
CA ASN A 525 9.83 24.07 8.34
C ASN A 525 8.57 23.68 7.56
N PRO A 526 7.86 22.60 7.95
CA PRO A 526 6.51 22.33 7.47
C PRO A 526 5.58 23.50 7.79
N GLU A 527 5.00 24.11 6.76
CA GLU A 527 3.98 25.16 6.88
C GLU A 527 2.66 24.71 6.26
N LEU A 528 1.54 25.18 6.80
CA LEU A 528 0.20 24.84 6.33
C LEU A 528 -0.04 25.41 4.91
N VAL A 529 -0.50 24.55 4.00
CA VAL A 529 -0.97 24.95 2.67
C VAL A 529 -2.41 25.45 2.78
N ASP A 530 -2.72 26.59 2.15
CA ASP A 530 -4.07 27.16 2.14
C ASP A 530 -5.01 26.38 1.19
N ILE A 531 -5.48 25.23 1.67
CA ILE A 531 -6.39 24.34 0.97
C ILE A 531 -7.22 23.51 1.96
N ASP A 532 -8.54 23.45 1.77
CA ASP A 532 -9.41 22.51 2.47
C ASP A 532 -9.49 21.20 1.67
N LEU A 533 -9.14 20.08 2.31
CA LEU A 533 -9.17 18.76 1.71
C LEU A 533 -10.36 17.90 2.15
N ASN A 534 -11.27 18.42 2.97
CA ASN A 534 -12.41 17.67 3.51
C ASN A 534 -13.65 17.71 2.64
#